data_AF-A0A258GZF9-F1
#
_entry.id   AF-A0A258GZF9-F1
#
_cell.length_a   1.000
_cell.length_b   1.000
_cell.length_c   1.000
_cell.angle_alpha   90.00
_cell.angle_beta   90.00
_cell.angle_gamma   90.00
#
_symmetry.space_group_name_H-M   'P 1'
#
loop_
_entity.id
_entity.type
_entity.pdbx_description
1 polymer ?
#
loop_
_entity_poly.entity_id
_entity_poly.type
_entity_poly.pdbx_seq_one_letter_code
_entity_poly.pdbx_strand_id
1 'polypeptide(L)'
;MARSINRLLADFGHDLPTKPQPDEARPAREFTSAPPWRGKPARGAGWVPSRPAVKRYQMTSDQAGVFWPFLTASPLPPTGAPMGTDMSNGATFYVDPHGWVLNDAIPVTNPNIFVFGKPGRGKSAWVKAFLNRMFAFGYQALILGDPKDEYELMCRHFGVEPFAIGPGMPTRLNPLDPGPLAMNWGELDRVEQERRSAVIFGRWLVLLRSLIGSQSIGDRKVAVGPTEEQVLKAVLVELTHTNSDSRALRPIVIPQVWQQLHSPSDHLIA
;
A
#
# COMPACT_ATOMS: atom_id res chain seq x y z
N MET A 1 -6.50 21.30 18.53
CA MET A 1 -7.29 20.18 19.10
C MET A 1 -8.58 20.08 18.31
N ALA A 2 -8.77 18.99 17.55
CA ALA A 2 -9.98 18.78 16.76
C ALA A 2 -11.19 18.52 17.69
N ARG A 3 -12.35 19.09 17.37
CA ARG A 3 -13.60 18.81 18.10
C ARG A 3 -14.12 17.43 17.68
N SER A 4 -14.58 16.62 18.64
CA SER A 4 -15.21 15.33 18.34
C SER A 4 -16.60 15.52 17.72
N ILE A 5 -17.01 14.56 16.88
CA ILE A 5 -18.31 14.53 16.21
C ILE A 5 -19.47 14.61 17.22
N ASN A 6 -19.37 13.93 18.36
CA ASN A 6 -20.41 13.99 19.40
C ASN A 6 -20.59 15.41 19.93
N ARG A 7 -19.51 16.17 20.07
CA ARG A 7 -19.57 17.55 20.57
C ARG A 7 -20.16 18.51 19.53
N LEU A 8 -19.92 18.23 18.25
CA LEU A 8 -20.53 18.96 17.15
C LEU A 8 -22.04 18.71 17.07
N LEU A 9 -22.48 17.46 17.27
CA LEU A 9 -23.89 17.06 17.16
C LEU A 9 -24.71 17.46 18.40
N ALA A 10 -24.08 17.51 19.57
CA ALA A 10 -24.71 18.02 20.79
C ALA A 10 -25.09 19.51 20.69
N ASP A 11 -24.30 20.33 19.97
CA ASP A 11 -24.62 21.74 19.71
C ASP A 11 -25.95 21.89 18.93
N PHE A 12 -26.39 20.83 18.23
CA PHE A 12 -27.66 20.75 17.49
C PHE A 12 -28.73 19.90 18.19
N GLY A 13 -28.55 19.55 19.46
CA GLY A 13 -29.55 18.84 20.27
C GLY A 13 -29.64 17.34 20.01
N HIS A 14 -28.66 16.74 19.32
CA HIS A 14 -28.60 15.30 19.11
C HIS A 14 -27.68 14.64 20.13
N ASP A 15 -28.22 13.73 20.94
CA ASP A 15 -27.45 12.92 21.89
C ASP A 15 -27.27 11.49 21.33
N LEU A 16 -26.01 11.11 21.09
CA LEU A 16 -25.68 9.78 20.56
C LEU A 16 -25.34 8.84 21.72
N PRO A 17 -25.95 7.64 21.80
CA PRO A 17 -25.61 6.67 22.83
C PRO A 17 -24.15 6.23 22.65
N THR A 18 -23.28 6.73 23.53
CA THR A 18 -21.84 6.47 23.47
C THR A 18 -21.51 5.39 24.50
N LYS A 19 -20.81 4.32 24.09
CA LYS A 19 -20.19 3.42 25.08
C LYS A 19 -19.18 4.26 25.89
N PRO A 20 -19.22 4.25 27.24
CA PRO A 20 -18.21 4.93 28.03
C PRO A 20 -16.85 4.34 27.65
N GLN A 21 -16.04 5.14 26.99
CA GLN A 21 -14.65 4.80 26.73
C GLN A 21 -13.97 4.75 28.10
N PRO A 22 -13.29 3.64 28.47
CA PRO A 22 -12.55 3.62 29.72
C PRO A 22 -11.56 4.79 29.69
N ASP A 23 -11.52 5.55 30.79
CA ASP A 23 -10.55 6.64 30.94
C ASP A 23 -9.16 6.05 30.74
N GLU A 24 -8.55 6.31 29.58
CA GLU A 24 -7.13 6.07 29.39
C GLU A 24 -6.42 6.88 30.47
N ALA A 25 -5.76 6.16 31.38
CA ALA A 25 -4.95 6.78 32.41
C ALA A 25 -3.94 7.68 31.71
N ARG A 26 -4.16 9.01 31.80
CA ARG A 26 -3.18 9.98 31.32
C ARG A 26 -1.84 9.55 31.92
N PRO A 27 -0.79 9.35 31.10
CA PRO A 27 0.50 8.97 31.63
C PRO A 27 0.84 9.98 32.73
N ALA A 28 1.12 9.46 33.93
CA ALA A 28 1.49 10.29 35.05
C ALA A 28 2.62 11.19 34.56
N ARG A 29 2.38 12.51 34.53
CA ARG A 29 3.45 13.44 34.18
C ARG A 29 4.55 13.23 35.22
N GLU A 30 5.66 12.61 34.82
CA GLU A 30 6.80 12.34 35.70
C GLU A 30 7.33 13.63 36.35
N PHE A 31 7.02 14.78 35.75
CA PHE A 31 7.29 16.12 36.26
C PHE A 31 5.99 16.83 36.69
N THR A 32 5.39 16.42 37.80
CA THR A 32 4.14 17.01 38.34
C THR A 32 4.34 18.11 39.38
N SER A 33 5.57 18.37 39.82
CA SER A 33 5.82 19.43 40.80
C SER A 33 7.15 20.14 40.56
N ALA A 34 7.21 20.99 39.54
CA ALA A 34 8.20 22.06 39.60
C ALA A 34 7.87 22.88 40.87
N PRO A 35 8.80 23.00 41.84
CA PRO A 35 8.57 23.87 42.98
C PRO A 35 8.27 25.28 42.46
N PRO A 36 7.50 26.11 43.20
CA PRO A 36 7.34 27.50 42.81
C PRO A 36 8.72 28.11 42.60
N TRP A 37 8.86 29.06 41.66
CA TRP A 37 10.18 29.64 41.31
C TRP A 37 10.93 30.21 42.52
N ARG A 38 10.21 30.50 43.61
CA ARG A 38 10.74 30.95 44.90
C ARG A 38 11.30 29.84 45.77
N GLY A 39 11.23 28.56 45.39
CA GLY A 39 11.50 27.42 46.27
C GLY A 39 10.45 27.23 47.37
N LYS A 40 10.62 26.22 48.23
CA LYS A 40 9.77 26.00 49.41
C LYS A 40 10.37 26.74 50.61
N PRO A 41 9.59 27.49 51.43
CA PRO A 41 10.10 28.25 52.58
C PRO A 41 10.47 27.33 53.75
N ALA A 42 11.54 26.55 53.58
CA ALA A 42 12.11 25.65 54.57
C ALA A 42 13.64 25.77 54.56
N ARG A 43 14.27 25.51 55.71
CA ARG A 43 15.75 25.54 55.82
C ARG A 43 16.36 24.57 54.82
N GLY A 44 17.33 25.05 54.03
CA GLY A 44 18.04 24.25 53.01
C GLY A 44 17.27 23.98 51.71
N ALA A 45 16.02 24.45 51.57
CA ALA A 45 15.16 24.14 50.42
C ALA A 45 15.26 25.14 49.25
N GLY A 46 16.27 26.02 49.24
CA GLY A 46 16.54 26.98 48.15
C GLY A 46 15.51 28.10 48.01
N TRP A 47 14.86 28.52 49.11
CA TRP A 47 13.85 29.58 49.05
C TRP A 47 14.44 30.97 48.79
N VAL A 48 13.82 31.75 47.89
CA VAL A 48 14.22 33.14 47.58
C VAL A 48 13.06 34.15 47.68
N PRO A 49 13.25 35.27 48.41
CA PRO A 49 12.22 36.29 48.64
C PRO A 49 11.97 37.22 47.44
N SER A 50 12.86 37.26 46.46
CA SER A 50 12.70 38.01 45.21
C SER A 50 13.50 37.36 44.07
N ARG A 51 13.16 37.66 42.81
CA ARG A 51 14.01 37.25 41.69
C ARG A 51 15.27 38.10 41.74
N PRO A 52 16.48 37.52 41.74
CA PRO A 52 17.68 38.30 41.51
C PRO A 52 17.54 39.00 40.15
N ALA A 53 18.05 40.24 40.04
CA ALA A 53 18.08 40.94 38.77
C ALA A 53 19.01 40.19 37.81
N VAL A 54 18.43 39.38 36.93
CA VAL A 54 19.18 38.68 35.89
C VAL A 54 19.54 39.71 34.83
N LYS A 55 20.84 39.88 34.54
CA LYS A 55 21.27 40.67 33.39
C LYS A 55 20.77 39.97 32.12
N ARG A 56 19.91 40.67 31.38
CA ARG A 56 19.47 40.22 30.05
C ARG A 56 20.53 40.61 29.05
N TYR A 57 21.12 39.62 28.38
CA TYR A 57 21.99 39.82 27.25
C TYR A 57 21.20 39.47 25.98
N GLN A 58 21.30 40.32 24.97
CA GLN A 58 20.73 40.07 23.65
C GLN A 58 21.88 39.79 22.69
N MET A 59 21.76 38.71 21.91
CA MET A 59 22.76 38.32 20.94
C MET A 59 22.07 37.75 19.70
N THR A 60 22.73 37.82 18.54
CA THR A 60 22.22 37.17 17.32
C THR A 60 22.46 35.68 17.38
N SER A 61 21.61 34.90 16.70
CA SER A 61 21.67 33.44 16.70
C SER A 61 23.03 32.89 16.25
N ASP A 62 23.71 33.60 15.33
CA ASP A 62 25.04 33.23 14.84
C ASP A 62 26.12 33.25 15.93
N GLN A 63 26.02 34.19 16.86
CA GLN A 63 27.02 34.37 17.92
C GLN A 63 26.74 33.41 19.10
N ALA A 64 25.48 33.01 19.31
CA ALA A 64 25.02 32.22 20.47
C ALA A 64 24.61 30.78 20.09
N GLY A 65 25.15 30.20 19.02
CA GLY A 65 24.72 28.90 18.49
C GLY A 65 24.74 27.75 19.51
N VAL A 66 25.63 27.78 20.50
CA VAL A 66 25.72 26.77 21.58
C VAL A 66 24.54 26.85 22.56
N PHE A 67 23.92 28.03 22.72
CA PHE A 67 22.76 28.21 23.61
C PHE A 67 21.43 27.86 22.94
N TRP A 68 21.43 27.58 21.64
CA TRP A 68 20.26 27.19 20.88
C TRP A 68 20.47 25.79 20.30
N PRO A 69 20.25 24.71 21.10
CA PRO A 69 20.24 23.38 20.53
C PRO A 69 19.05 23.33 19.57
N PHE A 70 19.30 23.53 18.28
CA PHE A 70 18.33 23.29 17.23
C PHE A 70 18.03 21.79 17.23
N LEU A 71 17.06 21.39 18.07
CA LEU A 71 16.62 20.01 18.16
C LEU A 71 15.94 19.65 16.85
N THR A 72 16.60 18.79 16.10
CA THR A 72 16.07 18.23 14.87
C THR A 72 15.08 17.11 15.22
N ALA A 73 14.21 16.74 14.28
CA ALA A 73 13.37 15.57 14.45
C ALA A 73 14.23 14.32 14.68
N SER A 74 13.73 13.40 15.51
CA SER A 74 14.36 12.10 15.70
C SER A 74 14.51 11.39 14.34
N PRO A 75 15.68 10.80 14.07
CA PRO A 75 15.88 10.07 12.83
C PRO A 75 14.93 8.87 12.76
N LEU A 76 14.65 8.40 11.55
CA LEU A 76 13.93 7.15 11.36
C LEU A 76 14.72 5.99 11.98
N PRO A 77 14.03 4.95 12.49
CA PRO A 77 14.70 3.76 13.02
C PRO A 77 15.69 3.18 12.01
N PRO A 78 16.83 2.64 12.47
CA PRO A 78 17.85 2.05 11.61
C PRO A 78 17.43 0.66 11.11
N THR A 79 16.28 0.57 10.44
CA THR A 79 15.73 -0.68 9.91
C THR A 79 15.59 -0.61 8.38
N GLY A 80 15.76 -1.75 7.71
CA GLY A 80 15.72 -1.86 6.24
C GLY A 80 16.87 -1.17 5.52
N ALA A 81 16.57 -0.56 4.37
CA ALA A 81 17.61 -0.11 3.44
C ALA A 81 18.16 1.28 3.80
N PRO A 82 19.48 1.45 4.00
CA PRO A 82 20.09 2.78 4.06
C PRO A 82 20.09 3.42 2.67
N MET A 83 19.37 4.53 2.51
CA MET A 83 19.13 5.17 1.21
C MET A 83 19.81 6.53 1.05
N GLY A 84 20.36 7.10 2.11
CA GLY A 84 21.11 8.34 2.05
C GLY A 84 21.26 9.00 3.41
N THR A 85 21.33 10.33 3.41
CA THR A 85 21.42 11.14 4.63
C THR A 85 20.20 12.03 4.73
N ASP A 86 19.58 12.05 5.90
CA ASP A 86 18.52 13.00 6.22
C ASP A 86 19.15 14.40 6.36
N MET A 87 18.75 15.33 5.51
CA MET A 87 19.30 16.69 5.49
C MET A 87 18.93 17.51 6.73
N SER A 88 17.90 17.12 7.48
CA SER A 88 17.44 17.85 8.64
C SER A 88 18.30 17.61 9.87
N ASN A 89 18.80 16.38 10.07
CA ASN A 89 19.52 15.95 11.27
C ASN A 89 20.90 15.34 10.97
N GLY A 90 21.27 15.12 9.71
CA GLY A 90 22.53 14.53 9.30
C GLY A 90 22.64 13.02 9.55
N ALA A 91 21.60 12.38 10.08
CA ALA A 91 21.58 10.93 10.29
C ALA A 91 21.39 10.18 8.97
N THR A 92 21.65 8.87 8.98
CA THR A 92 21.34 8.01 7.83
C THR A 92 19.83 7.89 7.64
N PHE A 93 19.36 8.09 6.41
CA PHE A 93 17.97 7.91 6.02
C PHE A 93 17.74 6.45 5.66
N TYR A 94 17.03 5.73 6.53
CA TYR A 94 16.65 4.34 6.35
C TYR A 94 15.24 4.23 5.77
N VAL A 95 15.02 3.27 4.88
CA VAL A 95 13.72 2.99 4.25
C VAL A 95 13.29 1.57 4.54
N ASP A 96 12.23 1.45 5.34
CA ASP A 96 11.60 0.18 5.72
C ASP A 96 10.09 0.37 5.89
N PRO A 97 9.31 0.33 4.80
CA PRO A 97 7.89 0.65 4.86
C PRO A 97 7.10 -0.30 5.74
N HIS A 98 7.51 -1.56 5.82
CA HIS A 98 6.89 -2.54 6.70
C HIS A 98 7.24 -2.26 8.15
N GLY A 99 8.52 -2.00 8.46
CA GLY A 99 8.94 -1.60 9.80
C GLY A 99 8.31 -0.29 10.28
N TRP A 100 8.06 0.66 9.37
CA TRP A 100 7.36 1.91 9.68
C TRP A 100 5.91 1.69 10.09
N VAL A 101 5.19 0.82 9.38
CA VAL A 101 3.79 0.50 9.70
C VAL A 101 3.66 -0.25 11.03
N LEU A 102 4.67 -1.05 11.39
CA LEU A 102 4.70 -1.80 12.65
C LEU A 102 5.11 -0.95 13.86
N ASN A 103 5.53 0.30 13.64
CA ASN A 103 5.99 1.19 14.70
C ASN A 103 4.95 2.30 14.96
N ASP A 104 4.25 2.20 16.09
CA ASP A 104 3.21 3.16 16.48
C ASP A 104 3.71 4.61 16.63
N ALA A 105 5.03 4.82 16.77
CA ALA A 105 5.63 6.15 16.80
C ALA A 105 5.72 6.82 15.41
N ILE A 106 5.52 6.06 14.32
CA ILE A 106 5.60 6.53 12.94
C ILE A 106 4.19 6.58 12.35
N PRO A 107 3.69 7.75 11.91
CA PRO A 107 2.31 7.92 11.46
C PRO A 107 2.10 7.43 10.01
N VAL A 108 2.43 6.17 9.73
CA VAL A 108 2.26 5.52 8.42
C VAL A 108 1.41 4.27 8.59
N THR A 109 0.31 4.19 7.85
CA THR A 109 -0.66 3.08 7.95
C THR A 109 -0.52 2.04 6.84
N ASN A 110 0.27 2.31 5.81
CA ASN A 110 0.41 1.46 4.65
C ASN A 110 1.87 1.45 4.14
N PRO A 111 2.45 0.29 3.79
CA PRO A 111 3.84 0.17 3.35
C PRO A 111 4.08 0.64 1.89
N ASN A 112 3.09 1.20 1.22
CA ASN A 112 3.23 1.68 -0.15
C ASN A 112 4.19 2.87 -0.26
N ILE A 113 5.18 2.77 -1.15
CA ILE A 113 6.06 3.89 -1.53
C ILE A 113 5.69 4.40 -2.92
N PHE A 114 5.57 5.72 -3.06
CA PHE A 114 5.51 6.39 -4.35
C PHE A 114 6.83 7.09 -4.65
N VAL A 115 7.43 6.80 -5.81
CA VAL A 115 8.71 7.41 -6.24
C VAL A 115 8.47 8.30 -7.46
N PHE A 116 8.57 9.61 -7.25
CA PHE A 116 8.43 10.61 -8.31
C PHE A 116 9.78 11.18 -8.72
N GLY A 117 9.97 11.39 -10.02
CA GLY A 117 11.19 12.01 -10.53
C GLY A 117 11.10 12.25 -12.03
N LYS A 118 11.65 13.39 -12.47
CA LYS A 118 11.81 13.66 -13.91
C LYS A 118 12.70 12.59 -14.55
N PRO A 119 12.50 12.26 -15.84
CA PRO A 119 13.44 11.40 -16.57
C PRO A 119 14.88 11.87 -16.38
N GLY A 120 15.80 10.93 -16.15
CA GLY A 120 17.22 11.22 -15.92
C GLY A 120 17.61 11.68 -14.51
N ARG A 121 16.68 11.74 -13.53
CA ARG A 121 16.98 12.14 -12.14
C ARG A 121 17.28 10.99 -11.18
N GLY A 122 17.62 9.82 -11.71
CA GLY A 122 18.03 8.68 -10.87
C GLY A 122 16.90 7.91 -10.18
N LYS A 123 15.63 8.08 -10.61
CA LYS A 123 14.49 7.30 -10.09
C LYS A 123 14.75 5.79 -10.11
N SER A 124 15.11 5.25 -11.27
CA SER A 124 15.36 3.81 -11.43
C SER A 124 16.60 3.36 -10.68
N ALA A 125 17.64 4.20 -10.58
CA ALA A 125 18.82 3.90 -9.77
C ALA A 125 18.47 3.82 -8.28
N TRP A 126 17.64 4.73 -7.78
CA TRP A 126 17.14 4.71 -6.41
C TRP A 126 16.32 3.46 -6.12
N VAL A 127 15.38 3.08 -7.00
CA VAL A 127 14.54 1.88 -6.82
C VAL A 127 15.39 0.61 -6.84
N LYS A 128 16.33 0.47 -7.79
CA LYS A 128 17.24 -0.69 -7.83
C LYS A 128 18.09 -0.80 -6.58
N ALA A 129 18.63 0.32 -6.10
CA ALA A 129 19.43 0.33 -4.88
C ALA A 129 18.59 -0.02 -3.64
N PHE A 130 17.33 0.46 -3.58
CA PHE A 130 16.38 0.09 -2.55
C PHE A 130 16.10 -1.42 -2.58
N LEU A 131 15.67 -1.96 -3.72
CA LEU A 131 15.38 -3.39 -3.88
C LEU A 131 16.59 -4.26 -3.53
N ASN A 132 17.77 -3.94 -4.07
CA ASN A 132 19.00 -4.68 -3.83
C ASN A 132 19.36 -4.76 -2.33
N ARG A 133 19.14 -3.67 -1.59
CA ARG A 133 19.37 -3.64 -0.13
C ARG A 133 18.28 -4.40 0.62
N MET A 134 17.03 -4.28 0.21
CA MET A 134 15.91 -4.98 0.85
C MET A 134 15.96 -6.50 0.67
N PHE A 135 16.55 -6.99 -0.43
CA PHE A 135 16.74 -8.43 -0.64
C PHE A 135 17.60 -9.08 0.44
N ALA A 136 18.56 -8.36 1.02
CA ALA A 136 19.36 -8.87 2.14
C ALA A 136 18.51 -9.15 3.40
N PHE A 137 17.33 -8.53 3.51
CA PHE A 137 16.36 -8.77 4.59
C PHE A 137 15.29 -9.82 4.22
N GLY A 138 15.46 -10.54 3.10
CA GLY A 138 14.54 -11.59 2.67
C GLY A 138 13.30 -11.09 1.92
N TYR A 139 13.24 -9.80 1.57
CA TYR A 139 12.16 -9.28 0.74
C TYR A 139 12.25 -9.79 -0.69
N GLN A 140 11.09 -9.99 -1.31
CA GLN A 140 10.97 -10.37 -2.71
C GLN A 140 10.36 -9.21 -3.52
N ALA A 141 10.77 -9.06 -4.77
CA ALA A 141 10.20 -8.07 -5.68
C ALA A 141 9.58 -8.75 -6.91
N LEU A 142 8.39 -8.27 -7.28
CA LEU A 142 7.76 -8.57 -8.55
C LEU A 142 7.73 -7.28 -9.37
N ILE A 143 8.52 -7.25 -10.46
CA ILE A 143 8.58 -6.11 -11.36
C ILE A 143 7.57 -6.34 -12.48
N LEU A 144 6.53 -5.50 -12.52
CA LEU A 144 5.48 -5.56 -13.54
C LEU A 144 5.66 -4.41 -14.53
N GLY A 145 5.60 -4.72 -15.83
CA GLY A 145 5.61 -3.72 -16.89
C GLY A 145 6.92 -2.93 -16.92
N ASP A 146 8.01 -3.59 -17.30
CA ASP A 146 9.32 -2.97 -17.55
C ASP A 146 9.55 -2.77 -19.05
N PRO A 147 8.93 -1.77 -19.70
CA PRO A 147 9.00 -1.60 -21.15
C PRO A 147 10.36 -1.13 -21.66
N LYS A 148 11.31 -0.84 -20.76
CA LYS A 148 12.65 -0.33 -21.07
C LYS A 148 13.75 -1.29 -20.62
N ASP A 149 13.37 -2.49 -20.19
CA ASP A 149 14.27 -3.53 -19.69
C ASP A 149 15.25 -3.00 -18.62
N GLU A 150 14.78 -2.07 -17.78
CA GLU A 150 15.61 -1.44 -16.77
C GLU A 150 16.04 -2.45 -15.70
N TYR A 151 15.23 -3.45 -15.40
CA TYR A 151 15.47 -4.41 -14.31
C TYR A 151 15.96 -5.78 -14.79
N GLU A 152 16.00 -6.03 -16.10
CA GLU A 152 16.39 -7.33 -16.69
C GLU A 152 17.76 -7.82 -16.17
N LEU A 153 18.77 -6.94 -16.22
CA LEU A 153 20.12 -7.23 -15.71
C LEU A 153 20.14 -7.53 -14.21
N MET A 154 19.29 -6.85 -13.44
CA MET A 154 19.18 -7.07 -12.00
C MET A 154 18.56 -8.43 -11.70
N CYS A 155 17.48 -8.80 -12.40
CA CYS A 155 16.88 -10.12 -12.27
C CYS A 155 17.89 -11.23 -12.59
N ARG A 156 18.60 -11.12 -13.72
CA ARG A 156 19.63 -12.09 -14.12
C ARG A 156 20.79 -12.17 -13.13
N HIS A 157 21.20 -11.04 -12.54
CA HIS A 157 22.20 -11.02 -11.47
C HIS A 157 21.78 -11.88 -10.27
N PHE A 158 20.49 -11.91 -9.94
CA PHE A 158 19.90 -12.75 -8.90
C PHE A 158 19.49 -14.15 -9.40
N GLY A 159 19.91 -14.56 -10.60
CA GLY A 159 19.61 -15.88 -11.15
C GLY A 159 18.17 -16.08 -11.62
N VAL A 160 17.42 -14.99 -11.80
CA VAL A 160 16.03 -15.01 -12.27
C VAL A 160 15.98 -14.58 -13.73
N GLU A 161 15.43 -15.42 -14.61
CA GLU A 161 15.18 -15.03 -15.99
C GLU A 161 13.82 -14.30 -16.10
N PRO A 162 13.79 -13.04 -16.57
CA PRO A 162 12.55 -12.30 -16.73
C PRO A 162 11.64 -12.90 -17.81
N PHE A 163 10.32 -12.82 -17.59
CA PHE A 163 9.33 -13.16 -18.60
C PHE A 163 9.17 -12.02 -19.61
N ALA A 164 9.86 -12.11 -20.75
CA ALA A 164 9.66 -11.18 -21.86
C ALA A 164 8.34 -11.48 -22.58
N ILE A 165 7.41 -10.52 -22.58
CA ILE A 165 6.08 -10.65 -23.22
C ILE A 165 5.96 -9.56 -24.29
N GLY A 166 5.71 -9.98 -25.53
CA GLY A 166 5.54 -9.06 -26.66
C GLY A 166 5.11 -9.78 -27.95
N PRO A 167 4.71 -9.03 -28.98
CA PRO A 167 4.37 -9.60 -30.28
C PRO A 167 5.54 -10.42 -30.86
N GLY A 168 5.27 -11.64 -31.31
CA GLY A 168 6.28 -12.54 -31.90
C GLY A 168 7.23 -13.24 -30.91
N MET A 169 7.21 -12.89 -29.61
CA MET A 169 7.99 -13.60 -28.59
C MET A 169 7.41 -14.99 -28.32
N PRO A 170 8.13 -15.92 -27.68
CA PRO A 170 7.60 -17.25 -27.35
C PRO A 170 6.71 -17.26 -26.09
N THR A 171 7.00 -16.40 -25.12
CA THR A 171 6.27 -16.35 -23.84
C THR A 171 4.81 -15.94 -24.04
N ARG A 172 3.88 -16.67 -23.43
CA ARG A 172 2.44 -16.35 -23.44
C ARG A 172 1.94 -16.27 -22.00
N LEU A 173 1.14 -15.25 -21.71
CA LEU A 173 0.43 -15.12 -20.45
C LEU A 173 -1.06 -15.33 -20.72
N ASN A 174 -1.68 -16.25 -19.99
CA ASN A 174 -3.12 -16.42 -20.03
C ASN A 174 -3.77 -15.56 -18.93
N PRO A 175 -4.43 -14.43 -19.25
CA PRO A 175 -5.12 -13.61 -18.25
C PRO A 175 -6.36 -14.29 -17.65
N LEU A 176 -6.88 -15.33 -18.31
CA LEU A 176 -8.00 -16.14 -17.82
C LEU A 176 -7.52 -17.41 -17.10
N ASP A 177 -6.26 -17.45 -16.67
CA ASP A 177 -5.79 -18.52 -15.79
C ASP A 177 -6.41 -18.31 -14.39
N PRO A 178 -7.02 -19.34 -13.78
CA PRO A 178 -7.58 -19.24 -12.43
C PRO A 178 -6.50 -19.13 -11.34
N GLY A 179 -5.26 -19.50 -11.65
CA GLY A 179 -4.10 -19.38 -10.78
C GLY A 179 -4.26 -20.16 -9.45
N PRO A 180 -3.75 -19.62 -8.33
CA PRO A 180 -3.80 -20.27 -7.02
C PRO A 180 -5.20 -20.65 -6.54
N LEU A 181 -6.26 -20.00 -7.06
CA LEU A 181 -7.64 -20.32 -6.69
C LEU A 181 -8.07 -21.70 -7.20
N ALA A 182 -7.46 -22.20 -8.28
CA ALA A 182 -7.69 -23.53 -8.81
C ALA A 182 -6.82 -24.63 -8.15
N MET A 183 -5.93 -24.30 -7.21
CA MET A 183 -5.10 -25.32 -6.56
C MET A 183 -5.96 -26.31 -5.77
N ASN A 184 -5.64 -27.59 -5.92
CA ASN A 184 -6.30 -28.74 -5.31
C ASN A 184 -7.82 -28.77 -5.56
N TRP A 185 -8.27 -28.29 -6.73
CA TRP A 185 -9.70 -28.12 -7.02
C TRP A 185 -10.55 -29.37 -6.75
N GLY A 186 -10.04 -30.55 -7.10
CA GLY A 186 -10.75 -31.83 -6.91
C GLY A 186 -10.92 -32.25 -5.45
N GLU A 187 -10.14 -31.70 -4.52
CA GLU A 187 -10.22 -31.99 -3.08
C GLU A 187 -11.17 -31.06 -2.34
N LEU A 188 -11.59 -29.97 -2.97
CA LEU A 188 -12.46 -28.96 -2.37
C LEU A 188 -13.90 -29.49 -2.26
N ASP A 189 -14.57 -29.12 -1.17
CA ASP A 189 -16.01 -29.34 -1.06
C ASP A 189 -16.80 -28.43 -2.01
N ARG A 190 -18.10 -28.71 -2.15
CA ARG A 190 -18.96 -27.98 -3.08
C ARG A 190 -19.06 -26.49 -2.74
N VAL A 191 -19.15 -26.16 -1.46
CA VAL A 191 -19.34 -24.79 -1.00
C VAL A 191 -18.10 -23.96 -1.33
N GLU A 192 -16.91 -24.52 -1.13
CA GLU A 192 -15.64 -23.88 -1.42
C GLU A 192 -15.39 -23.78 -2.94
N GLN A 193 -15.75 -24.80 -3.72
CA GLN A 193 -15.71 -24.72 -5.19
C GLN A 193 -16.61 -23.58 -5.71
N GLU A 194 -17.84 -23.47 -5.21
CA GLU A 194 -18.77 -22.39 -5.58
C GLU A 194 -18.22 -21.02 -5.16
N ARG A 195 -17.68 -20.90 -3.94
CA ARG A 195 -17.06 -19.66 -3.43
C ARG A 195 -15.88 -19.22 -4.29
N ARG A 196 -14.95 -20.13 -4.61
CA ARG A 196 -13.78 -19.82 -5.45
C ARG A 196 -14.17 -19.52 -6.89
N SER A 197 -15.13 -20.26 -7.44
CA SER A 197 -15.66 -20.00 -8.79
C SER A 197 -16.23 -18.59 -8.90
N ALA A 198 -17.00 -18.14 -7.91
CA ALA A 198 -17.53 -16.77 -7.89
C ALA A 198 -16.41 -15.71 -7.92
N VAL A 199 -15.32 -15.92 -7.20
CA VAL A 199 -14.15 -15.02 -7.21
C VAL A 199 -13.45 -15.05 -8.58
N ILE A 200 -13.24 -16.24 -9.15
CA ILE A 200 -12.59 -16.43 -10.45
C ILE A 200 -13.40 -15.73 -11.55
N PHE A 201 -14.69 -16.04 -11.67
CA PHE A 201 -15.57 -15.43 -12.67
C PHE A 201 -15.69 -13.93 -12.49
N GLY A 202 -15.77 -13.44 -11.26
CA GLY A 202 -15.76 -11.99 -10.98
C GLY A 202 -14.49 -11.31 -11.50
N ARG A 203 -13.31 -11.91 -11.28
CA ARG A 203 -12.02 -11.38 -11.78
C ARG A 203 -11.94 -11.41 -13.30
N TRP A 204 -12.31 -12.53 -13.92
CA TRP A 204 -12.31 -12.66 -15.38
C TRP A 204 -13.26 -11.66 -16.03
N LEU A 205 -14.45 -11.44 -15.46
CA LEU A 205 -15.41 -10.48 -15.96
C LEU A 205 -14.87 -9.04 -15.89
N VAL A 206 -14.31 -8.64 -14.75
CA VAL A 206 -13.67 -7.32 -14.60
C VAL A 206 -12.52 -7.14 -15.60
N LEU A 207 -11.71 -8.19 -15.80
CA LEU A 207 -10.62 -8.17 -16.76
C LEU A 207 -11.12 -8.00 -18.19
N LEU A 208 -12.09 -8.79 -18.63
CA LEU A 208 -12.64 -8.74 -19.99
C LEU A 208 -13.34 -7.40 -20.23
N ARG A 209 -14.12 -6.89 -19.27
CA ARG A 209 -14.73 -5.55 -19.34
C ARG A 209 -13.66 -4.46 -19.51
N SER A 210 -12.58 -4.53 -18.73
CA SER A 210 -11.49 -3.57 -18.81
C SER A 210 -10.74 -3.66 -20.14
N LEU A 211 -10.51 -4.88 -20.64
CA LEU A 211 -9.83 -5.12 -21.91
C LEU A 211 -10.66 -4.58 -23.08
N ILE A 212 -11.96 -4.92 -23.13
CA ILE A 212 -12.88 -4.43 -24.16
C ILE A 212 -13.02 -2.91 -24.05
N GLY A 213 -13.24 -2.39 -22.85
CA GLY A 213 -13.37 -0.95 -22.59
C GLY A 213 -12.10 -0.15 -22.91
N SER A 214 -10.93 -0.78 -22.92
CA SER A 214 -9.69 -0.14 -23.36
C SER A 214 -9.62 0.07 -24.87
N GLN A 215 -10.35 -0.74 -25.65
CA GLN A 215 -10.38 -0.65 -27.11
C GLN A 215 -11.18 0.56 -27.58
N SER A 216 -10.81 1.08 -28.76
CA SER A 216 -11.49 2.16 -29.44
C SER A 216 -11.90 1.71 -30.85
N ILE A 217 -13.11 2.09 -31.28
CA ILE A 217 -13.57 1.96 -32.66
C ILE A 217 -13.74 3.39 -33.19
N GLY A 218 -12.80 3.82 -34.02
CA GLY A 218 -12.65 5.24 -34.36
C GLY A 218 -12.40 6.07 -33.09
N ASP A 219 -13.18 7.15 -32.92
CA ASP A 219 -13.06 8.04 -31.76
C ASP A 219 -13.85 7.58 -30.52
N ARG A 220 -14.63 6.49 -30.64
CA ARG A 220 -15.49 6.00 -29.54
C ARG A 220 -14.85 4.83 -28.82
N LYS A 221 -14.90 4.86 -27.49
CA LYS A 221 -14.60 3.70 -26.65
C LYS A 221 -15.69 2.65 -26.78
N VAL A 222 -15.31 1.38 -26.76
CA VAL A 222 -16.27 0.28 -26.72
C VAL A 222 -16.87 0.23 -25.31
N ALA A 223 -18.16 0.55 -25.19
CA ALA A 223 -18.85 0.45 -23.91
C ALA A 223 -19.20 -1.02 -23.62
N VAL A 224 -18.99 -1.45 -22.38
CA VAL A 224 -19.48 -2.75 -21.89
C VAL A 224 -20.55 -2.48 -20.84
N GLY A 225 -21.80 -2.54 -21.28
CA GLY A 225 -22.99 -2.32 -20.46
C GLY A 225 -23.47 -3.59 -19.75
N PRO A 226 -24.63 -3.52 -19.08
CA PRO A 226 -25.18 -4.63 -18.33
C PRO A 226 -25.51 -5.86 -19.19
N THR A 227 -25.97 -5.64 -20.43
CA THR A 227 -26.30 -6.72 -21.37
C THR A 227 -25.05 -7.45 -21.83
N GLU A 228 -24.00 -6.73 -22.24
CA GLU A 228 -22.73 -7.33 -22.63
C GLU A 228 -22.10 -8.09 -21.45
N GLU A 229 -22.23 -7.57 -20.23
CA GLU A 229 -21.78 -8.26 -19.02
C GLU A 229 -22.48 -9.61 -18.80
N GLN A 230 -23.80 -9.66 -18.99
CA GLN A 230 -24.56 -10.92 -18.89
C GLN A 230 -24.15 -11.93 -19.95
N VAL A 231 -23.95 -11.48 -21.19
CA VAL A 231 -23.47 -12.33 -22.29
C VAL A 231 -22.08 -12.89 -21.99
N LEU A 232 -21.14 -12.04 -21.54
CA LEU A 232 -19.80 -12.49 -21.15
C LEU A 232 -19.86 -13.52 -20.01
N LYS A 233 -20.73 -13.31 -19.02
CA LYS A 233 -20.92 -14.26 -17.92
C LYS A 233 -21.44 -15.61 -18.43
N ALA A 234 -22.45 -15.61 -19.32
CA ALA A 234 -22.99 -16.83 -19.90
C ALA A 234 -21.92 -17.61 -20.68
N VAL A 235 -21.14 -16.92 -21.53
CA VAL A 235 -20.00 -17.51 -22.26
C VAL A 235 -18.97 -18.13 -21.32
N LEU A 236 -18.58 -17.42 -20.25
CA LEU A 236 -17.60 -17.93 -19.29
C LEU A 236 -18.10 -19.19 -18.57
N VAL A 237 -19.36 -19.19 -18.13
CA VAL A 237 -19.99 -20.36 -17.51
C VAL A 237 -20.02 -21.53 -18.49
N GLU A 238 -20.45 -21.30 -19.72
CA GLU A 238 -20.51 -22.35 -20.74
C GLU A 238 -19.10 -22.93 -21.03
N LEU A 239 -18.12 -22.09 -21.32
CA LEU A 239 -16.76 -22.56 -21.64
C LEU A 239 -16.08 -23.31 -20.49
N THR A 240 -16.46 -23.03 -19.25
CA THR A 240 -15.94 -23.74 -18.07
C THR A 240 -16.72 -25.00 -17.70
N HIS A 241 -17.99 -25.13 -18.09
CA HIS A 241 -18.89 -26.19 -17.61
C HIS A 241 -19.51 -27.10 -18.70
N THR A 242 -19.37 -26.80 -20.00
CA THR A 242 -20.24 -27.38 -21.04
C THR A 242 -19.94 -28.79 -21.54
N ASN A 243 -19.01 -29.57 -20.97
CA ASN A 243 -18.79 -30.91 -21.55
C ASN A 243 -18.28 -32.03 -20.64
N SER A 244 -18.57 -32.00 -19.34
CA SER A 244 -18.41 -33.23 -18.54
C SER A 244 -19.18 -33.18 -17.23
N ASP A 245 -19.68 -34.35 -16.81
CA ASP A 245 -19.96 -34.69 -15.40
C ASP A 245 -18.74 -34.49 -14.47
N SER A 246 -17.59 -34.07 -15.00
CA SER A 246 -16.36 -33.86 -14.25
C SER A 246 -16.29 -32.43 -13.70
N ARG A 247 -16.12 -32.35 -12.38
CA ARG A 247 -16.00 -31.13 -11.56
C ARG A 247 -14.69 -30.34 -11.78
N ALA A 248 -14.01 -30.55 -12.90
CA ALA A 248 -12.70 -29.97 -13.16
C ALA A 248 -12.85 -28.57 -13.77
N LEU A 249 -12.28 -27.56 -13.13
CA LEU A 249 -12.19 -26.22 -13.71
C LEU A 249 -11.22 -26.27 -14.91
N ARG A 250 -11.77 -26.18 -16.12
CA ARG A 250 -10.94 -26.16 -17.33
C ARG A 250 -10.30 -24.79 -17.51
N PRO A 251 -8.97 -24.69 -17.73
CA PRO A 251 -8.36 -23.45 -18.15
C PRO A 251 -8.93 -23.00 -19.50
N ILE A 252 -9.45 -21.77 -19.55
CA ILE A 252 -9.96 -21.14 -20.77
C ILE A 252 -9.02 -20.04 -21.23
N VAL A 253 -9.08 -19.67 -22.51
CA VAL A 253 -8.27 -18.60 -23.11
C VAL A 253 -9.13 -17.60 -23.88
N ILE A 254 -8.65 -16.35 -24.04
CA ILE A 254 -9.39 -15.28 -24.74
C ILE A 254 -9.89 -15.71 -26.14
N PRO A 255 -9.10 -16.40 -26.99
CA PRO A 255 -9.59 -16.86 -28.29
C PRO A 255 -10.84 -17.75 -28.23
N GLN A 256 -11.00 -18.57 -27.18
CA GLN A 256 -12.20 -19.40 -27.00
C GLN A 256 -13.42 -18.55 -26.65
N VAL A 257 -13.24 -17.55 -25.78
CA VAL A 257 -14.28 -16.57 -25.45
C VAL A 257 -14.73 -15.83 -26.71
N TRP A 258 -13.77 -15.37 -27.51
CA TRP A 258 -14.07 -14.72 -28.78
C TRP A 258 -14.80 -15.65 -29.76
N GLN A 259 -14.35 -16.91 -29.89
CA GLN A 259 -14.98 -17.87 -30.78
C GLN A 259 -16.43 -18.17 -30.38
N GLN A 260 -16.70 -18.33 -29.08
CA GLN A 260 -18.06 -18.54 -28.57
C GLN A 260 -18.96 -17.30 -28.78
N LEU A 261 -18.41 -16.09 -28.70
CA LEU A 261 -19.15 -14.87 -28.99
C LEU A 261 -19.42 -14.69 -30.50
N HIS A 262 -18.45 -15.05 -31.35
CA HIS A 262 -18.56 -14.92 -32.79
C HIS A 262 -19.45 -16.01 -33.42
N SER A 263 -19.46 -17.20 -32.83
CA SER A 263 -20.23 -18.35 -33.28
C SER A 263 -20.92 -19.00 -32.07
N PRO A 264 -21.98 -18.35 -31.55
CA PRO A 264 -22.66 -18.81 -30.34
C PRO A 264 -23.35 -20.15 -30.54
N SER A 265 -23.37 -20.96 -29.48
CA SER A 265 -24.14 -22.20 -29.44
C SER A 265 -25.64 -21.91 -29.39
N ASP A 266 -26.47 -22.87 -29.83
CA ASP A 266 -27.93 -22.74 -29.75
C ASP A 266 -28.40 -22.50 -28.29
N HIS A 267 -27.70 -23.06 -27.31
CA HIS A 267 -27.99 -22.86 -25.88
C HIS A 267 -27.72 -21.42 -25.39
N LEU A 268 -26.82 -20.68 -26.04
CA LEU A 268 -26.50 -19.30 -25.67
C LEU A 268 -27.47 -18.29 -26.32
N ILE A 269 -28.19 -18.70 -27.37
CA ILE A 269 -29.14 -17.88 -28.13
C ILE A 269 -30.59 -18.15 -27.72
N ALA A 270 -30.88 -19.31 -27.14
CA ALA A 270 -32.21 -19.72 -26.65
C ALA A 270 -32.63 -18.97 -25.38
#